data_AF-A0A7Y5RDR9-F1
#
_entry.id   AF-A0A7Y5RDR9-F1
#
_cell.length_a   1.000
_cell.length_b   1.000
_cell.length_c   1.000
_cell.angle_alpha   90.00
_cell.angle_beta   90.00
_cell.angle_gamma   90.00
#
_symmetry.space_group_name_H-M   'P 1'
#
loop_
_entity.id
_entity.type
_entity.pdbx_description
1 polymer ?
#
loop_
_entity_poly.entity_id
_entity_poly.type
_entity_poly.pdbx_seq_one_letter_code
_entity_poly.pdbx_strand_id
1 'polypeptide(L)'
;MARWTTVSAFIGWCRNHYDGYNKQYQEPYAYPDPCQSACRKYIEIRYKLLQLFYDMLYQCTQTGLPICRPLFLTDRQDPGVYQAAFLNTQFMVGNDLLIAPIIQQSWNRNVYLPAGSDWFAYQDAQAPLPQKNAGGQTFNWYAPLDLVPMYVRAGSILPRRELEQYVGQLPLCPLTFECYPGPDRDYTLYLDDKIGTGYQQGKYRLTTIAQKTVPSVRTVTVTRTYDQFTPKETFFYVSLLQTTHAASVTVNGAAVPDLTSSSDQAGASALGASNVNAFYFNVSLQTVFVKVFDTASVLTVVANF
;
A
#
# COMPACT_ATOMS: atom_id res chain seq x y z
N MET A 1 -17.69 14.71 -10.65
CA MET A 1 -17.67 14.00 -9.36
C MET A 1 -16.62 12.89 -9.37
N ALA A 2 -16.82 11.77 -10.07
CA ALA A 2 -15.89 10.62 -10.10
C ALA A 2 -14.39 11.00 -10.17
N ARG A 3 -13.95 11.66 -11.25
CA ARG A 3 -12.54 12.08 -11.43
C ARG A 3 -11.98 12.92 -10.28
N TRP A 4 -12.82 13.75 -9.66
CA TRP A 4 -12.40 14.57 -8.53
C TRP A 4 -12.22 13.72 -7.29
N THR A 5 -13.18 12.83 -7.00
CA THR A 5 -13.07 11.87 -5.89
C THR A 5 -11.86 10.97 -6.04
N THR A 6 -11.57 10.49 -7.26
CA THR A 6 -10.45 9.58 -7.47
C THR A 6 -9.10 10.27 -7.26
N VAL A 7 -8.94 11.55 -7.61
CA VAL A 7 -7.75 12.35 -7.25
C VAL A 7 -7.71 12.55 -5.73
N SER A 8 -8.83 13.01 -5.15
CA SER A 8 -8.92 13.34 -3.73
C SER A 8 -8.65 12.15 -2.81
N ALA A 9 -8.95 10.93 -3.27
CA ALA A 9 -8.64 9.70 -2.54
C ALA A 9 -7.14 9.55 -2.23
N PHE A 10 -6.26 10.21 -2.99
CA PHE A 10 -4.81 10.13 -2.85
C PHE A 10 -4.13 11.41 -2.36
N ILE A 11 -4.90 12.41 -1.94
CA ILE A 11 -4.35 13.61 -1.29
C ILE A 11 -4.50 13.56 0.23
N GLY A 12 -3.67 14.34 0.96
CA GLY A 12 -3.66 14.30 2.43
C GLY A 12 -5.04 14.54 3.05
N TRP A 13 -5.78 15.53 2.56
CA TRP A 13 -7.12 15.87 3.03
C TRP A 13 -8.19 15.55 1.99
N CYS A 14 -8.84 14.39 2.11
CA CYS A 14 -9.90 13.94 1.19
C CYS A 14 -11.27 14.42 1.66
N ARG A 15 -11.68 15.63 1.26
CA ARG A 15 -12.99 16.21 1.59
C ARG A 15 -13.79 16.51 0.34
N ASN A 16 -15.07 16.16 0.40
CA ASN A 16 -16.07 16.49 -0.60
C ASN A 16 -16.94 17.65 -0.09
N HIS A 17 -17.09 18.72 -0.86
CA HIS A 17 -17.86 19.91 -0.46
C HIS A 17 -18.36 20.68 -1.69
N TYR A 18 -19.44 21.43 -1.53
CA TYR A 18 -20.00 22.34 -2.54
C TYR A 18 -20.73 23.51 -1.86
N ASP A 19 -20.91 24.59 -2.60
CA ASP A 19 -21.39 25.90 -2.12
C ASP A 19 -22.92 26.02 -1.94
N GLY A 20 -23.70 25.05 -2.41
CA GLY A 20 -25.15 25.02 -2.23
C GLY A 20 -25.99 25.84 -3.23
N TYR A 21 -25.38 26.55 -4.18
CA TYR A 21 -26.15 27.54 -4.98
C TYR A 21 -26.94 26.93 -6.15
N ASN A 22 -26.34 26.01 -6.92
CA ASN A 22 -26.92 25.54 -8.20
C ASN A 22 -26.98 24.02 -8.31
N LYS A 23 -26.72 23.31 -7.22
CA LYS A 23 -26.55 21.86 -7.21
C LYS A 23 -27.38 21.25 -6.09
N GLN A 24 -28.11 20.19 -6.38
CA GLN A 24 -29.00 19.56 -5.38
C GLN A 24 -28.27 18.58 -4.44
N TYR A 25 -27.12 18.05 -4.85
CA TYR A 25 -26.39 17.01 -4.12
C TYR A 25 -24.90 17.04 -4.45
N GLN A 26 -24.09 16.50 -3.55
CA GLN A 26 -22.64 16.35 -3.73
C GLN A 26 -22.17 14.95 -3.32
N GLU A 27 -23.01 14.21 -2.62
CA GLU A 27 -22.77 12.87 -2.13
C GLU A 27 -22.64 11.88 -3.30
N PRO A 28 -21.66 10.95 -3.25
CA PRO A 28 -21.46 10.01 -4.34
C PRO A 28 -22.69 9.17 -4.73
N TYR A 29 -23.56 8.85 -3.77
CA TYR A 29 -24.73 7.98 -4.00
C TYR A 29 -25.80 8.62 -4.88
N ALA A 30 -25.81 9.95 -5.02
CA ALA A 30 -26.79 10.65 -5.83
C ALA A 30 -26.42 10.70 -7.32
N TYR A 31 -25.23 10.20 -7.68
CA TYR A 31 -24.80 10.04 -9.06
C TYR A 31 -25.05 8.61 -9.56
N PRO A 32 -25.49 8.42 -10.82
CA PRO A 32 -25.60 7.08 -11.38
C PRO A 32 -24.23 6.44 -11.63
N ASP A 33 -24.21 5.14 -11.84
CA ASP A 33 -23.03 4.44 -12.29
C ASP A 33 -22.56 4.91 -13.69
N PRO A 34 -21.24 4.89 -13.97
CA PRO A 34 -20.17 4.35 -13.12
C PRO A 34 -19.63 5.35 -12.07
N CYS A 35 -20.26 6.51 -11.87
CA CYS A 35 -19.72 7.52 -10.95
C CYS A 35 -19.77 7.07 -9.49
N GLN A 36 -20.88 6.47 -9.05
CA GLN A 36 -21.04 5.98 -7.67
C GLN A 36 -20.05 4.86 -7.35
N SER A 37 -19.99 3.82 -8.19
CA SER A 37 -19.03 2.71 -8.05
C SER A 37 -17.58 3.18 -8.09
N ALA A 38 -17.21 4.09 -9.00
CA ALA A 38 -15.86 4.65 -9.04
C ALA A 38 -15.51 5.39 -7.75
N CYS A 39 -16.42 6.22 -7.22
CA CYS A 39 -16.20 6.90 -5.95
C CYS A 39 -16.00 5.91 -4.80
N ARG A 40 -16.87 4.89 -4.70
CA ARG A 40 -16.77 3.84 -3.67
C ARG A 40 -15.43 3.13 -3.73
N LYS A 41 -15.04 2.62 -4.89
CA LYS A 41 -13.77 1.92 -5.11
C LYS A 41 -12.55 2.71 -4.62
N TYR A 42 -12.45 3.99 -4.99
CA TYR A 42 -11.28 4.79 -4.61
C TYR A 42 -11.30 5.24 -3.15
N ILE A 43 -12.49 5.41 -2.56
CA ILE A 43 -12.62 5.62 -1.11
C ILE A 43 -12.17 4.35 -0.37
N GLU A 44 -12.59 3.16 -0.80
CA GLU A 44 -12.19 1.88 -0.19
C GLU A 44 -10.68 1.65 -0.31
N ILE A 45 -10.08 1.92 -1.47
CA ILE A 45 -8.61 1.87 -1.66
C ILE A 45 -7.91 2.83 -0.69
N ARG A 46 -8.41 4.06 -0.55
CA ARG A 46 -7.86 5.01 0.43
C ARG A 46 -7.92 4.44 1.85
N TYR A 47 -9.05 3.86 2.26
CA TYR A 47 -9.22 3.27 3.59
C TYR A 47 -8.22 2.13 3.85
N LYS A 48 -8.02 1.26 2.86
CA LYS A 48 -7.01 0.18 2.90
C LYS A 48 -5.58 0.72 2.98
N LEU A 49 -5.30 1.89 2.39
CA LEU A 49 -3.99 2.55 2.41
C LEU A 49 -3.84 3.60 3.54
N LEU A 50 -4.77 3.71 4.49
CA LEU A 50 -4.73 4.78 5.51
C LEU A 50 -3.44 4.78 6.33
N GLN A 51 -2.85 3.61 6.58
CA GLN A 51 -1.58 3.53 7.29
C GLN A 51 -0.46 4.22 6.51
N LEU A 52 -0.39 4.04 5.18
CA LEU A 52 0.57 4.75 4.33
C LEU A 52 0.43 6.28 4.49
N PHE A 53 -0.79 6.80 4.47
CA PHE A 53 -1.02 8.24 4.68
C PHE A 53 -0.57 8.70 6.07
N TYR A 54 -0.79 7.88 7.09
CA TYR A 54 -0.42 8.18 8.47
C TYR A 54 1.10 8.21 8.66
N ASP A 55 1.81 7.25 8.08
CA ASP A 55 3.28 7.19 8.09
C ASP A 55 3.88 8.37 7.32
N MET A 56 3.28 8.78 6.20
CA MET A 56 3.70 9.96 5.46
C MET A 56 3.38 11.28 6.19
N LEU A 57 2.30 11.34 6.98
CA LEU A 57 2.02 12.47 7.87
C LEU A 57 3.08 12.58 8.95
N TYR A 58 3.47 11.46 9.57
CA TYR A 58 4.59 11.45 10.50
C TYR A 58 5.86 11.98 9.82
N GLN A 59 6.25 11.43 8.65
CA GLN A 59 7.42 11.92 7.91
C GLN A 59 7.33 13.43 7.60
N CYS A 60 6.16 13.94 7.25
CA CYS A 60 5.93 15.37 7.01
C CYS A 60 6.25 16.21 8.27
N THR A 61 5.84 15.77 9.46
CA THR A 61 6.16 16.48 10.71
C THR A 61 7.66 16.46 11.05
N GLN A 62 8.40 15.45 10.59
CA GLN A 62 9.85 15.32 10.84
C GLN A 62 10.70 16.08 9.81
N THR A 63 10.27 16.12 8.54
CA THR A 63 11.12 16.54 7.41
C THR A 63 10.54 17.66 6.56
N GLY A 64 9.25 17.96 6.71
CA GLY A 64 8.51 18.85 5.81
C GLY A 64 8.16 18.23 4.44
N LEU A 65 8.55 16.97 4.16
CA LEU A 65 8.19 16.32 2.90
C LEU A 65 6.67 16.12 2.82
N PRO A 66 6.01 16.55 1.73
CA PRO A 66 4.58 16.37 1.59
C PRO A 66 4.25 14.89 1.37
N ILE A 67 3.01 14.52 1.67
CA ILE A 67 2.46 13.19 1.38
C ILE A 67 2.42 12.97 -0.14
N CYS A 68 1.87 13.94 -0.87
CA CYS A 68 1.81 13.95 -2.33
C CYS A 68 3.03 14.70 -2.86
N ARG A 69 3.90 14.01 -3.59
CA ARG A 69 5.18 14.54 -4.07
C ARG A 69 5.15 14.67 -5.58
N PRO A 70 5.58 15.81 -6.16
CA PRO A 70 5.93 15.82 -7.57
C PRO A 70 7.11 14.87 -7.79
N LEU A 71 7.14 14.23 -8.97
CA LEU A 71 8.10 13.15 -9.26
C LEU A 71 9.57 13.56 -9.07
N PHE A 72 9.93 14.83 -9.32
CA PHE A 72 11.30 15.30 -9.13
C PHE A 72 11.79 15.30 -7.68
N LEU A 73 10.89 15.22 -6.68
CA LEU A 73 11.29 15.07 -5.28
C LEU A 73 11.77 13.65 -4.96
N THR A 74 11.27 12.65 -5.69
CA THR A 74 11.60 11.23 -5.46
C THR A 74 12.65 10.73 -6.46
N ASP A 75 12.66 11.25 -7.68
CA ASP A 75 13.43 10.72 -8.81
C ASP A 75 14.25 11.83 -9.50
N ARG A 76 14.93 12.67 -8.71
CA ARG A 76 15.65 13.88 -9.18
C ARG A 76 16.65 13.65 -10.32
N GLN A 77 17.26 12.47 -10.41
CA GLN A 77 18.28 12.17 -11.42
C GLN A 77 17.69 11.79 -12.78
N ASP A 78 16.38 11.55 -12.85
CA ASP A 78 15.71 11.20 -14.08
C ASP A 78 15.29 12.46 -14.85
N PRO A 79 15.86 12.75 -16.05
CA PRO A 79 15.46 13.92 -16.83
C PRO A 79 13.98 13.86 -17.27
N GLY A 80 13.37 12.68 -17.36
CA GLY A 80 11.99 12.51 -17.81
C GLY A 80 10.95 13.11 -16.85
N VAL A 81 11.25 13.17 -15.55
CA VAL A 81 10.32 13.73 -14.55
C VAL A 81 10.18 15.25 -14.65
N TYR A 82 11.08 15.92 -15.38
CA TYR A 82 11.05 17.36 -15.62
C TYR A 82 10.27 17.75 -16.88
N GLN A 83 9.76 16.78 -17.65
CA GLN A 83 8.94 17.08 -18.82
C GLN A 83 7.61 17.70 -18.42
N ALA A 84 7.24 18.81 -19.07
CA ALA A 84 6.02 19.56 -18.77
C ALA A 84 4.74 18.71 -18.83
N ALA A 85 4.73 17.65 -19.65
CA ALA A 85 3.62 16.72 -19.77
C ALA A 85 3.31 15.94 -18.47
N PHE A 86 4.30 15.76 -17.57
CA PHE A 86 4.19 14.90 -16.38
C PHE A 86 4.28 15.68 -15.06
N LEU A 87 4.90 16.86 -15.06
CA LEU A 87 5.17 17.68 -13.86
C LEU A 87 3.94 17.97 -12.98
N ASN A 88 2.77 18.14 -13.59
CA ASN A 88 1.52 18.52 -12.91
C ASN A 88 0.36 17.56 -13.19
N THR A 89 0.65 16.40 -13.78
CA THR A 89 -0.38 15.45 -14.23
C THR A 89 -0.35 14.15 -13.43
N GLN A 90 0.76 13.84 -12.77
CA GLN A 90 0.94 12.65 -11.93
C GLN A 90 1.81 13.00 -10.72
N PHE A 91 1.68 12.23 -9.65
CA PHE A 91 2.39 12.47 -8.39
C PHE A 91 2.65 11.16 -7.65
N MET A 92 3.59 11.19 -6.73
CA MET A 92 3.86 10.10 -5.79
C MET A 92 3.06 10.31 -4.50
N VAL A 93 2.53 9.24 -3.93
CA VAL A 93 2.15 9.16 -2.51
C VAL A 93 3.32 8.50 -1.79
N GLY A 94 4.00 9.26 -0.95
CA GLY A 94 5.30 8.87 -0.42
C GLY A 94 6.34 8.73 -1.54
N ASN A 95 7.18 7.70 -1.49
CA ASN A 95 8.28 7.50 -2.44
C ASN A 95 7.97 6.52 -3.58
N ASP A 96 6.95 5.68 -3.39
CA ASP A 96 6.87 4.39 -4.09
C ASP A 96 5.50 4.07 -4.68
N LEU A 97 4.47 4.87 -4.38
CA LEU A 97 3.15 4.73 -4.99
C LEU A 97 2.88 5.90 -5.95
N LEU A 98 2.95 5.65 -7.25
CA LEU A 98 2.66 6.63 -8.30
C LEU A 98 1.16 6.64 -8.59
N ILE A 99 0.57 7.84 -8.61
CA ILE A 99 -0.84 8.08 -8.95
C ILE A 99 -0.90 8.97 -10.18
N ALA A 100 -1.57 8.49 -11.23
CA ALA A 100 -1.74 9.21 -12.48
C ALA A 100 -3.24 9.43 -12.79
N PRO A 101 -3.91 10.36 -12.10
CA PRO A 101 -5.35 10.56 -12.22
C PRO A 101 -5.77 11.18 -13.55
N ILE A 102 -6.90 10.77 -14.11
CA ILE A 102 -7.39 11.35 -15.37
C ILE A 102 -8.03 12.72 -15.11
N ILE A 103 -7.32 13.79 -15.47
CA ILE A 103 -7.73 15.20 -15.24
C ILE A 103 -8.25 15.92 -16.49
N GLN A 104 -8.17 15.29 -17.66
CA GLN A 104 -8.70 15.82 -18.92
C GLN A 104 -9.91 15.00 -19.37
N GLN A 105 -10.83 15.61 -20.13
CA GLN A 105 -11.93 14.92 -20.79
C GLN A 105 -11.41 14.13 -22.00
N SER A 106 -10.62 13.09 -21.73
CA SER A 106 -10.01 12.22 -22.73
C SER A 106 -10.20 10.77 -22.33
N TRP A 107 -10.32 9.90 -23.34
CA TRP A 107 -10.34 8.45 -23.19
C TRP A 107 -8.95 7.84 -23.10
N ASN A 108 -7.91 8.63 -23.33
CA ASN A 108 -6.52 8.20 -23.24
C ASN A 108 -5.68 9.17 -22.41
N ARG A 109 -4.66 8.63 -21.74
CA ARG A 109 -3.66 9.40 -21.01
C ARG A 109 -2.29 8.77 -21.12
N ASN A 110 -1.28 9.60 -21.31
CA ASN A 110 0.11 9.19 -21.16
C ASN A 110 0.49 9.19 -19.66
N VAL A 111 1.11 8.09 -19.22
CA VAL A 111 1.66 7.92 -17.87
C VAL A 111 3.15 7.66 -17.99
N TYR A 112 3.96 8.50 -17.35
CA TYR A 112 5.39 8.30 -17.29
C TYR A 112 5.77 7.50 -16.05
N LEU A 113 6.55 6.44 -16.20
CA LEU A 113 7.13 5.72 -15.06
C LEU A 113 8.58 6.18 -14.88
N PRO A 114 8.96 6.77 -13.73
CA PRO A 114 10.32 7.23 -13.51
C PRO A 114 11.37 6.14 -13.77
N ALA A 115 12.49 6.53 -14.37
CA ALA A 115 13.62 5.66 -14.65
C ALA A 115 14.32 5.17 -13.37
N GLY A 116 15.23 4.21 -13.52
CA GLY A 116 16.04 3.68 -12.41
C GLY A 116 15.33 2.62 -11.54
N SER A 117 14.07 2.30 -11.85
CA SER A 117 13.35 1.17 -11.24
C SER A 117 12.34 0.56 -12.20
N ASP A 118 12.03 -0.71 -11.97
CA ASP A 118 10.81 -1.33 -12.49
C ASP A 118 9.59 -0.92 -11.65
N TRP A 119 8.40 -1.09 -12.24
CA TRP A 119 7.12 -0.68 -11.67
C TRP A 119 6.03 -1.71 -11.92
N PHE A 120 5.18 -1.94 -10.92
CA PHE A 120 4.03 -2.84 -11.01
C PHE A 120 2.75 -2.04 -11.01
N ALA A 121 1.78 -2.38 -11.87
CA ALA A 121 0.46 -1.80 -11.74
C ALA A 121 -0.17 -2.28 -10.41
N TYR A 122 -0.69 -1.34 -9.62
CA TYR A 122 -1.31 -1.64 -8.34
C TYR A 122 -2.57 -2.50 -8.56
N GLN A 123 -2.64 -3.63 -7.85
CA GLN A 123 -3.82 -4.48 -7.79
C GLN A 123 -4.30 -4.50 -6.35
N ASP A 124 -5.58 -4.23 -6.10
CA ASP A 124 -6.18 -4.16 -4.76
C ASP A 124 -6.39 -5.56 -4.13
N ALA A 125 -5.39 -6.45 -4.26
CA ALA A 125 -5.42 -7.87 -3.93
C ALA A 125 -6.62 -8.63 -4.53
N GLN A 126 -7.03 -8.25 -5.74
CA GLN A 126 -8.15 -8.88 -6.48
C GLN A 126 -7.68 -9.85 -7.58
N ALA A 127 -6.42 -9.75 -7.98
CA ALA A 127 -5.81 -10.53 -9.04
C ALA A 127 -4.29 -10.66 -8.78
N PRO A 128 -3.59 -11.63 -9.41
CA PRO A 128 -2.14 -11.70 -9.34
C PRO A 128 -1.48 -10.38 -9.72
N LEU A 129 -0.33 -10.12 -9.11
CA LEU A 129 0.49 -8.98 -9.50
C LEU A 129 0.90 -9.14 -10.98
N PRO A 130 0.64 -8.14 -11.84
CA PRO A 130 0.95 -8.24 -13.26
C PRO A 130 2.47 -8.18 -13.48
N GLN A 131 2.90 -8.46 -14.71
CA GLN A 131 4.29 -8.29 -15.09
C GLN A 131 4.77 -6.86 -14.86
N LYS A 132 6.04 -6.75 -14.47
CA LYS A 132 6.70 -5.46 -14.24
C LYS A 132 6.84 -4.66 -15.53
N ASN A 133 6.78 -3.36 -15.40
CA ASN A 133 7.01 -2.38 -16.46
C ASN A 133 8.35 -1.70 -16.19
N ALA A 134 9.18 -1.56 -17.22
CA ALA A 134 10.43 -0.82 -17.10
C ALA A 134 10.15 0.67 -16.86
N GLY A 135 10.88 1.28 -15.95
CA GLY A 135 10.92 2.73 -15.81
C GLY A 135 11.56 3.42 -17.01
N GLY A 136 11.47 4.75 -17.05
CA GLY A 136 11.99 5.58 -18.14
C GLY A 136 11.10 5.55 -19.38
N GLN A 137 9.88 5.00 -19.27
CA GLN A 137 8.96 4.80 -20.38
C GLN A 137 7.65 5.55 -20.15
N THR A 138 7.01 5.94 -21.26
CA THR A 138 5.66 6.51 -21.26
C THR A 138 4.68 5.50 -21.81
N PHE A 139 3.63 5.22 -21.05
CA PHE A 139 2.58 4.28 -21.42
C PHE A 139 1.32 5.06 -21.80
N ASN A 140 0.70 4.70 -22.93
CA ASN A 140 -0.62 5.21 -23.29
C ASN A 140 -1.68 4.31 -22.65
N TRP A 141 -2.47 4.90 -21.74
CA TRP A 141 -3.52 4.20 -21.01
C TRP A 141 -4.89 4.59 -21.54
N TYR A 142 -5.71 3.57 -21.83
CA TYR A 142 -7.15 3.76 -21.88
C TYR A 142 -7.65 4.13 -20.48
N ALA A 143 -8.44 5.19 -20.41
CA ALA A 143 -8.77 5.91 -19.20
C ALA A 143 -10.29 5.97 -18.99
N PRO A 144 -10.98 4.84 -18.73
CA PRO A 144 -12.40 4.87 -18.41
C PRO A 144 -12.65 5.59 -17.08
N LEU A 145 -13.91 5.98 -16.81
CA LEU A 145 -14.26 6.86 -15.69
C LEU A 145 -13.92 6.27 -14.30
N ASP A 146 -13.85 4.94 -14.23
CA ASP A 146 -13.65 4.09 -13.05
C ASP A 146 -12.20 3.62 -12.87
N LEU A 147 -11.27 4.13 -13.69
CA LEU A 147 -9.85 3.80 -13.62
C LEU A 147 -8.98 5.05 -13.45
N VAL A 148 -8.13 4.98 -12.43
CA VAL A 148 -6.93 5.80 -12.20
C VAL A 148 -5.75 4.84 -12.25
N PRO A 149 -4.85 4.99 -13.22
CA PRO A 149 -3.58 4.28 -13.23
C PRO A 149 -2.79 4.55 -11.94
N MET A 150 -2.40 3.47 -11.29
CA MET A 150 -1.62 3.47 -10.05
C MET A 150 -0.49 2.47 -10.20
N TYR A 151 0.71 2.84 -9.79
CA TYR A 151 1.88 2.00 -9.91
C TYR A 151 2.68 1.96 -8.62
N VAL A 152 3.21 0.79 -8.29
CA VAL A 152 4.06 0.56 -7.13
C VAL A 152 5.46 0.25 -7.60
N ARG A 153 6.45 0.92 -7.04
CA ARG A 153 7.85 0.74 -7.41
C ARG A 153 8.33 -0.66 -6.99
N ALA A 154 9.15 -1.30 -7.81
CA ALA A 154 9.73 -2.60 -7.49
C ALA A 154 10.53 -2.57 -6.18
N GLY A 155 10.39 -3.62 -5.39
CA GLY A 155 11.00 -3.74 -4.06
C GLY A 155 10.27 -2.95 -2.96
N SER A 156 9.17 -2.27 -3.24
CA SER A 156 8.48 -1.49 -2.21
C SER A 156 7.71 -2.35 -1.23
N ILE A 157 7.46 -1.80 -0.04
CA ILE A 157 6.62 -2.39 0.98
C ILE A 157 5.47 -1.44 1.24
N LEU A 158 4.23 -1.89 1.03
CA LEU A 158 3.04 -1.07 1.28
C LEU A 158 2.26 -1.62 2.49
N PRO A 159 2.00 -0.80 3.52
CA PRO A 159 1.12 -1.21 4.60
C PRO A 159 -0.34 -1.11 4.13
N ARG A 160 -1.03 -2.23 4.21
CA ARG A 160 -2.45 -2.38 3.91
C ARG A 160 -3.22 -2.72 5.17
N ARG A 161 -4.42 -2.16 5.27
CA ARG A 161 -5.40 -2.43 6.31
C ARG A 161 -6.58 -3.21 5.73
N GLU A 162 -7.30 -3.89 6.61
CA GLU A 162 -8.64 -4.36 6.28
C GLU A 162 -9.57 -3.16 6.02
N LEU A 163 -10.56 -3.36 5.15
CA LEU A 163 -11.52 -2.31 4.83
C LEU A 163 -12.42 -2.03 6.03
N GLU A 164 -12.44 -0.78 6.48
CA GLU A 164 -13.37 -0.27 7.48
C GLU A 164 -14.22 0.86 6.89
N GLN A 165 -15.44 1.03 7.38
CA GLN A 165 -16.32 2.15 7.03
C GLN A 165 -15.93 3.46 7.72
N TYR A 166 -15.23 3.34 8.85
CA TYR A 166 -14.59 4.43 9.60
C TYR A 166 -13.42 3.84 10.39
N VAL A 167 -12.43 4.66 10.75
CA VAL A 167 -11.26 4.21 11.51
C VAL A 167 -11.71 3.69 12.88
N GLY A 168 -11.37 2.44 13.19
CA GLY A 168 -11.74 1.81 14.48
C GLY A 168 -13.11 1.13 14.48
N GLN A 169 -13.69 0.85 13.31
CA GLN A 169 -14.90 0.04 13.19
C GLN A 169 -14.64 -1.40 13.65
N LEU A 170 -13.52 -1.99 13.23
CA LEU A 170 -13.18 -3.36 13.57
C LEU A 170 -12.54 -3.43 14.95
N PRO A 171 -12.84 -4.47 15.76
CA PRO A 171 -12.18 -4.67 17.04
C PRO A 171 -10.65 -4.77 16.91
N LEU A 172 -10.15 -5.36 15.83
CA LEU A 172 -8.74 -5.41 15.47
C LEU A 172 -8.60 -5.17 13.97
N CYS A 173 -7.61 -4.39 13.55
CA CYS A 173 -7.32 -4.12 12.15
C CYS A 173 -5.80 -4.30 11.92
N PRO A 174 -5.28 -5.54 11.96
CA PRO A 174 -3.86 -5.82 11.77
C PRO A 174 -3.39 -5.35 10.40
N LEU A 175 -2.14 -4.90 10.34
CA LEU A 175 -1.51 -4.48 9.10
C LEU A 175 -1.05 -5.71 8.31
N THR A 176 -1.19 -5.62 6.98
CA THR A 176 -0.54 -6.49 6.02
C THR A 176 0.54 -5.69 5.30
N PHE A 177 1.80 -6.10 5.42
CA PHE A 177 2.90 -5.52 4.67
C PHE A 177 3.01 -6.21 3.31
N GLU A 178 2.55 -5.53 2.26
CA GLU A 178 2.64 -6.01 0.88
C GLU A 178 4.06 -5.79 0.34
N CYS A 179 4.86 -6.85 0.29
CA CYS A 179 6.24 -6.82 -0.17
C CYS A 179 6.31 -7.12 -1.68
N TYR A 180 6.48 -6.08 -2.49
CA TYR A 180 6.62 -6.18 -3.93
C TYR A 180 7.98 -6.80 -4.29
N PRO A 181 8.06 -7.61 -5.36
CA PRO A 181 9.34 -8.16 -5.82
C PRO A 181 10.24 -7.04 -6.38
N GLY A 182 11.55 -7.20 -6.23
CA GLY A 182 12.53 -6.23 -6.72
C GLY A 182 13.73 -6.06 -5.78
N PRO A 183 14.48 -4.95 -5.96
CA PRO A 183 15.64 -4.62 -5.14
C PRO A 183 15.30 -4.51 -3.65
N ASP A 184 16.32 -4.62 -2.81
CA ASP A 184 16.21 -4.37 -1.38
C ASP A 184 15.67 -2.95 -1.12
N ARG A 185 14.66 -2.85 -0.27
CA ARG A 185 14.12 -1.57 0.24
C ARG A 185 13.60 -1.75 1.65
N ASP A 186 13.44 -0.62 2.32
CA ASP A 186 12.80 -0.52 3.61
C ASP A 186 11.57 0.40 3.60
N TYR A 187 10.82 0.30 4.68
CA TYR A 187 9.67 1.11 4.99
C TYR A 187 9.69 1.46 6.47
N THR A 188 9.37 2.70 6.81
CA THR A 188 9.24 3.14 8.21
C THR A 188 7.77 3.21 8.56
N LEU A 189 7.36 2.35 9.49
CA LEU A 189 6.04 2.35 10.12
C LEU A 189 6.08 3.21 11.39
N TYR A 190 5.08 4.06 11.55
CA TYR A 190 4.82 4.86 12.74
C TYR A 190 3.48 4.44 13.38
N LEU A 191 3.52 4.21 14.70
CA LEU A 191 2.35 3.86 15.50
C LEU A 191 2.28 4.71 16.77
N ASP A 192 1.11 5.27 17.05
CA ASP A 192 0.77 5.96 18.29
C ASP A 192 -0.72 5.74 18.64
N ASP A 193 -1.25 6.53 19.58
CA ASP A 193 -2.63 6.44 20.05
C ASP A 193 -3.69 7.03 19.07
N LYS A 194 -3.26 7.66 17.97
CA LYS A 194 -4.08 8.26 16.89
C LYS A 194 -5.02 9.41 17.28
N ILE A 195 -5.12 9.76 18.56
CA ILE A 195 -6.15 10.67 19.08
C ILE A 195 -5.52 11.73 20.00
N GLY A 196 -4.62 11.30 20.87
CA GLY A 196 -4.04 12.13 21.92
C GLY A 196 -2.79 12.89 21.49
N THR A 197 -2.20 13.58 22.46
CA THR A 197 -0.91 14.25 22.32
C THR A 197 0.25 13.40 22.86
N GLY A 198 0.02 12.10 23.09
CA GLY A 198 1.03 11.19 23.63
C GLY A 198 2.32 11.18 22.82
N TYR A 199 2.24 11.35 21.50
CA TYR A 199 3.40 11.46 20.61
C TYR A 199 4.35 12.60 21.00
N GLN A 200 3.84 13.73 21.54
CA GLN A 200 4.65 14.86 22.01
C GLN A 200 5.48 14.51 23.25
N GLN A 201 5.04 13.51 24.00
CA GLN A 201 5.74 12.95 25.17
C GLN A 201 6.57 11.72 24.80
N GLY A 202 6.76 11.44 23.50
CA GLY A 202 7.52 10.28 23.04
C GLY A 202 6.76 8.96 23.10
N LYS A 203 5.43 8.95 23.29
CA LYS A 203 4.63 7.71 23.37
C LYS A 203 4.22 7.21 21.97
N TYR A 204 5.21 6.75 21.22
CA TYR A 204 5.02 6.17 19.89
C TYR A 204 5.99 5.02 19.66
N ARG A 205 5.80 4.29 18.56
CA ARG A 205 6.70 3.26 18.07
C ARG A 205 7.10 3.55 16.63
N LEU A 206 8.40 3.43 16.36
CA LEU A 206 8.95 3.39 15.02
C LEU A 206 9.46 1.98 14.72
N THR A 207 9.09 1.48 13.56
CA THR A 207 9.49 0.16 13.10
C THR A 207 10.00 0.25 11.66
N THR A 208 11.20 -0.23 11.42
CA THR A 208 11.72 -0.44 10.06
C THR A 208 11.34 -1.82 9.58
N ILE A 209 10.64 -1.90 8.46
CA ILE A 209 10.36 -3.14 7.72
C ILE A 209 11.27 -3.14 6.51
N ALA A 210 12.24 -4.05 6.47
CA ALA A 210 13.20 -4.16 5.38
C ALA A 210 13.00 -5.48 4.64
N GLN A 211 12.87 -5.44 3.32
CA GLN A 211 12.92 -6.65 2.50
C GLN A 211 14.31 -6.81 1.89
N LYS A 212 14.76 -8.06 1.81
CA LYS A 212 15.93 -8.46 1.03
C LYS A 212 15.56 -9.57 0.07
N THR A 213 16.02 -9.44 -1.17
CA THR A 213 15.79 -10.45 -2.20
C THR A 213 17.11 -11.03 -2.66
N VAL A 214 17.27 -12.34 -2.43
CA VAL A 214 18.34 -13.14 -3.03
C VAL A 214 17.69 -14.25 -3.86
N PRO A 215 18.40 -14.91 -4.80
CA PRO A 215 17.81 -15.97 -5.60
C PRO A 215 17.12 -17.02 -4.73
N SER A 216 15.86 -17.36 -5.07
CA SER A 216 15.02 -18.33 -4.35
C SER A 216 14.69 -18.03 -2.88
N VAL A 217 15.06 -16.86 -2.34
CA VAL A 217 14.76 -16.51 -0.94
C VAL A 217 14.25 -15.08 -0.81
N ARG A 218 13.14 -14.92 -0.11
CA ARG A 218 12.57 -13.63 0.27
C ARG A 218 12.70 -13.47 1.78
N THR A 219 13.41 -12.44 2.22
CA THR A 219 13.57 -12.13 3.64
C THR A 219 12.88 -10.82 3.96
N VAL A 220 12.09 -10.78 5.03
CA VAL A 220 11.50 -9.55 5.58
C VAL A 220 11.92 -9.43 7.04
N THR A 221 12.59 -8.34 7.39
CA THR A 221 13.02 -8.04 8.76
C THR A 221 12.24 -6.86 9.29
N VAL A 222 11.65 -7.02 10.48
CA VAL A 222 10.87 -6.01 11.19
C VAL A 222 11.64 -5.65 12.45
N THR A 223 12.14 -4.41 12.52
CA THR A 223 13.00 -3.92 13.61
C THR A 223 12.35 -2.70 14.26
N ARG A 224 12.04 -2.78 15.55
CA ARG A 224 11.59 -1.64 16.34
C ARG A 224 12.78 -0.74 16.62
N THR A 225 12.83 0.43 15.97
CA THR A 225 13.92 1.41 16.13
C THR A 225 13.65 2.38 17.27
N TYR A 226 12.38 2.53 17.67
CA TYR A 226 11.95 3.24 18.86
C TYR A 226 10.68 2.56 19.38
N ASP A 227 10.63 2.17 20.65
CA ASP A 227 9.57 1.31 21.21
C ASP A 227 9.04 1.85 22.53
N GLN A 228 8.22 2.92 22.47
CA GLN A 228 7.56 3.54 23.64
C GLN A 228 6.03 3.54 23.51
N PHE A 229 5.51 2.66 22.65
CA PHE A 229 4.08 2.45 22.45
C PHE A 229 3.82 0.98 22.12
N THR A 230 2.80 0.42 22.75
CA THR A 230 2.35 -0.95 22.49
C THR A 230 1.06 -0.89 21.68
N PRO A 231 1.04 -1.34 20.42
CA PRO A 231 -0.17 -1.39 19.61
C PRO A 231 -1.18 -2.38 20.20
N LYS A 232 -2.46 -2.16 19.89
CA LYS A 232 -3.53 -3.07 20.26
C LYS A 232 -3.40 -4.42 19.53
N GLU A 233 -3.01 -4.37 18.26
CA GLU A 233 -2.75 -5.52 17.43
C GLU A 233 -1.45 -6.22 17.87
N THR A 234 -1.56 -7.49 18.25
CA THR A 234 -0.42 -8.31 18.71
C THR A 234 0.26 -9.09 17.60
N PHE A 235 -0.20 -8.92 16.36
CA PHE A 235 0.34 -9.56 15.17
C PHE A 235 0.11 -8.69 13.94
N PHE A 236 0.85 -9.00 12.88
CA PHE A 236 0.70 -8.44 11.55
C PHE A 236 0.83 -9.55 10.51
N TYR A 237 0.55 -9.23 9.26
CA TYR A 237 0.79 -10.10 8.12
C TYR A 237 1.92 -9.56 7.25
N VAL A 238 2.66 -10.46 6.63
CA VAL A 238 3.57 -10.18 5.52
C VAL A 238 3.01 -10.89 4.30
N SER A 239 2.82 -10.18 3.20
CA SER A 239 2.49 -10.80 1.92
C SER A 239 3.66 -10.67 0.95
N LEU A 240 4.09 -11.81 0.39
CA LEU A 240 5.15 -11.88 -0.61
C LEU A 240 4.47 -12.08 -1.97
N LEU A 241 4.46 -11.02 -2.77
CA LEU A 241 3.72 -10.98 -4.03
C LEU A 241 4.53 -11.63 -5.16
N GLN A 242 3.81 -12.15 -6.17
CA GLN A 242 4.36 -12.75 -7.38
C GLN A 242 5.30 -13.93 -7.05
N THR A 243 4.83 -14.84 -6.22
CA THR A 243 5.58 -16.02 -5.79
C THR A 243 4.89 -17.31 -6.22
N THR A 244 5.64 -18.41 -6.14
CA THR A 244 5.08 -19.75 -6.07
C THR A 244 4.77 -20.11 -4.62
N HIS A 245 4.28 -21.32 -4.40
CA HIS A 245 4.26 -21.93 -3.08
C HIS A 245 5.68 -21.99 -2.51
N ALA A 246 5.88 -21.55 -1.27
CA ALA A 246 7.17 -21.64 -0.61
C ALA A 246 7.47 -23.10 -0.21
N ALA A 247 8.71 -23.55 -0.40
CA ALA A 247 9.17 -24.84 0.11
C ALA A 247 9.26 -24.85 1.65
N SER A 248 9.57 -23.70 2.25
CA SER A 248 9.54 -23.50 3.70
C SER A 248 9.44 -22.02 4.05
N VAL A 249 8.84 -21.74 5.21
CA VAL A 249 8.86 -20.41 5.84
C VAL A 249 9.35 -20.55 7.27
N THR A 250 10.21 -19.62 7.70
CA THR A 250 10.63 -19.49 9.09
C THR A 250 10.31 -18.10 9.63
N VAL A 251 10.02 -18.03 10.92
CA VAL A 251 9.93 -16.79 11.69
C VAL A 251 10.95 -16.88 12.82
N ASN A 252 11.92 -15.97 12.85
CA ASN A 252 13.08 -16.00 13.75
C ASN A 252 13.84 -17.34 13.73
N GLY A 253 13.98 -17.93 12.53
CA GLY A 253 14.64 -19.21 12.32
C GLY A 253 13.83 -20.44 12.71
N ALA A 254 12.67 -20.28 13.37
CA ALA A 254 11.76 -21.39 13.65
C ALA A 254 10.84 -21.63 12.45
N ALA A 255 10.76 -22.88 11.99
CA ALA A 255 9.82 -23.28 10.95
C ALA A 255 8.38 -23.06 11.40
N VAL A 256 7.54 -22.54 10.51
CA VAL A 256 6.12 -22.27 10.78
C VAL A 256 5.23 -23.21 9.97
N PRO A 257 4.06 -23.62 10.50
CA PRO A 257 3.12 -24.47 9.78
C PRO A 257 2.63 -23.81 8.49
N ASP A 258 2.53 -24.66 7.46
CA ASP A 258 1.85 -24.37 6.19
C ASP A 258 0.37 -24.69 6.32
N LEU A 259 -0.47 -23.67 6.18
CA LEU A 259 -1.92 -23.72 6.26
C LEU A 259 -2.57 -23.63 4.87
N THR A 260 -1.79 -23.82 3.80
CA THR A 260 -2.32 -23.92 2.44
C THR A 260 -3.36 -25.04 2.38
N SER A 261 -4.53 -24.72 1.84
CA SER A 261 -5.71 -25.59 1.87
C SER A 261 -6.23 -25.85 0.46
N SER A 262 -7.31 -26.65 0.36
CA SER A 262 -7.97 -26.96 -0.90
C SER A 262 -8.60 -25.75 -1.60
N SER A 263 -8.79 -24.63 -0.88
CA SER A 263 -9.20 -23.35 -1.45
C SER A 263 -8.50 -22.18 -0.76
N ASP A 264 -8.31 -21.08 -1.50
CA ASP A 264 -7.69 -19.86 -0.98
C ASP A 264 -8.47 -19.28 0.22
N GLN A 265 -9.80 -19.38 0.19
CA GLN A 265 -10.66 -18.93 1.28
C GLN A 265 -10.45 -19.76 2.55
N ALA A 266 -10.34 -21.09 2.43
CA ALA A 266 -10.08 -21.96 3.59
C ALA A 266 -8.69 -21.69 4.18
N GLY A 267 -7.68 -21.50 3.34
CA GLY A 267 -6.32 -21.13 3.77
C GLY A 267 -6.28 -19.78 4.48
N ALA A 268 -6.94 -18.76 3.92
CA ALA A 268 -7.06 -17.44 4.54
C ALA A 268 -7.76 -17.50 5.92
N SER A 269 -8.87 -18.23 6.02
CA SER A 269 -9.59 -18.42 7.28
C SER A 269 -8.73 -19.16 8.32
N ALA A 270 -8.01 -20.20 7.91
CA ALA A 270 -7.11 -20.94 8.78
C ALA A 270 -5.95 -20.06 9.29
N LEU A 271 -5.32 -19.27 8.40
CA LEU A 271 -4.29 -18.31 8.79
C LEU A 271 -4.83 -17.27 9.77
N GLY A 272 -6.01 -16.70 9.48
CA GLY A 272 -6.67 -15.74 10.36
C GLY A 272 -6.92 -16.29 11.78
N ALA A 273 -7.38 -17.54 11.87
CA ALA A 273 -7.66 -18.22 13.13
C ALA A 273 -6.41 -18.75 13.87
N SER A 274 -5.26 -18.84 13.20
CA SER A 274 -4.03 -19.38 13.80
C SER A 274 -3.60 -18.60 15.04
N ASN A 275 -3.29 -19.33 16.12
CA ASN A 275 -2.74 -18.80 17.37
C ASN A 275 -1.20 -18.88 17.43
N VAL A 276 -0.56 -19.35 16.36
CA VAL A 276 0.89 -19.39 16.18
C VAL A 276 1.29 -18.70 14.87
N ASN A 277 2.56 -18.35 14.73
CA ASN A 277 3.09 -17.93 13.43
C ASN A 277 2.82 -19.04 12.41
N ALA A 278 2.35 -18.68 11.23
CA ALA A 278 1.95 -19.62 10.19
C ALA A 278 2.01 -18.94 8.82
N PHE A 279 1.98 -19.71 7.75
CA PHE A 279 1.83 -19.16 6.41
C PHE A 279 0.80 -19.95 5.60
N TYR A 280 0.30 -19.36 4.53
CA TYR A 280 -0.36 -20.11 3.46
C TYR A 280 -0.03 -19.47 2.12
N PHE A 281 -0.14 -20.25 1.05
CA PHE A 281 -0.04 -19.76 -0.31
C PHE A 281 -1.44 -19.56 -0.90
N ASN A 282 -1.70 -18.36 -1.39
CA ASN A 282 -2.88 -18.04 -2.19
C ASN A 282 -2.58 -18.30 -3.66
N VAL A 283 -3.22 -19.32 -4.24
CA VAL A 283 -3.01 -19.75 -5.62
C VAL A 283 -3.55 -18.70 -6.60
N SER A 284 -4.74 -18.15 -6.33
CA SER A 284 -5.38 -17.18 -7.22
C SER A 284 -4.64 -15.85 -7.29
N LEU A 285 -3.94 -15.46 -6.23
CA LEU A 285 -3.14 -14.22 -6.17
C LEU A 285 -1.64 -14.45 -6.41
N GLN A 286 -1.18 -15.70 -6.47
CA GLN A 286 0.24 -16.05 -6.52
C GLN A 286 1.04 -15.34 -5.42
N THR A 287 0.57 -15.47 -4.17
CA THR A 287 1.08 -14.71 -3.03
C THR A 287 1.19 -15.59 -1.80
N VAL A 288 2.35 -15.60 -1.13
CA VAL A 288 2.50 -16.19 0.20
C VAL A 288 2.10 -15.16 1.26
N PHE A 289 1.19 -15.53 2.15
CA PHE A 289 0.82 -14.73 3.33
C PHE A 289 1.39 -15.38 4.58
N VAL A 290 2.06 -14.60 5.42
CA VAL A 290 2.65 -15.06 6.68
C VAL A 290 2.03 -14.25 7.82
N LYS A 291 1.44 -14.92 8.82
CA LYS A 291 1.02 -14.30 10.08
C LYS A 291 2.18 -14.32 11.05
N VAL A 292 2.50 -13.15 11.61
CA VAL A 292 3.64 -12.96 12.51
C VAL A 292 3.18 -12.27 13.78
N PHE A 293 3.36 -12.93 14.92
CA PHE A 293 3.13 -12.34 16.24
C PHE A 293 4.26 -11.38 16.61
N ASP A 294 3.89 -10.18 17.07
CA ASP A 294 4.80 -9.08 17.36
C ASP A 294 5.44 -9.21 18.77
N THR A 295 6.27 -10.25 18.95
CA THR A 295 6.78 -10.65 20.28
C THR A 295 8.19 -10.18 20.60
N ALA A 296 8.93 -9.66 19.62
CA ALA A 296 10.33 -9.28 19.78
C ALA A 296 10.63 -7.92 19.12
N SER A 297 11.69 -7.25 19.56
CA SER A 297 12.15 -6.00 18.96
C SER A 297 12.70 -6.20 17.54
N VAL A 298 13.16 -7.42 17.21
CA VAL A 298 13.57 -7.83 15.87
C VAL A 298 12.85 -9.13 15.53
N LEU A 299 12.14 -9.11 14.40
CA LEU A 299 11.48 -10.28 13.81
C LEU A 299 11.99 -10.48 12.38
N THR A 300 12.27 -11.71 11.98
CA THR A 300 12.72 -12.04 10.63
C THR A 300 11.86 -13.15 10.05
N VAL A 301 11.22 -12.87 8.92
CA VAL A 301 10.52 -13.84 8.08
C VAL A 301 11.45 -14.24 6.94
N VAL A 302 11.67 -15.53 6.75
CA VAL A 302 12.44 -16.07 5.60
C VAL A 302 11.58 -17.09 4.89
N ALA A 303 11.29 -16.87 3.61
CA ALA A 303 10.60 -17.81 2.74
C ALA A 303 11.55 -18.31 1.64
N ASN A 304 11.66 -19.64 1.50
CA ASN A 304 12.45 -20.31 0.48
C ASN A 304 11.51 -20.85 -0.61
N PHE A 305 11.87 -20.66 -1.88
CA PHE A 305 11.08 -21.02 -3.07
C PHE A 305 11.82 -21.97 -4.00
#